data_AF-A0A4D4KJZ7-F1
#
_entry.id   AF-A0A4D4KJZ7-F1
#
_cell.length_a   1.000
_cell.length_b   1.000
_cell.length_c   1.000
_cell.angle_alpha   90.00
_cell.angle_beta   90.00
_cell.angle_gamma   90.00
#
_symmetry.space_group_name_H-M   'P 1'
#
loop_
_entity.id
_entity.type
_entity.pdbx_description
1 polymer ?
#
loop_
_entity_poly.entity_id
_entity_poly.type
_entity_poly.pdbx_seq_one_letter_code
_entity_poly.pdbx_strand_id
1 'polypeptide(L)' 'MTPDGLPAIGPVPGYDNVLVAAGHAMLGITLAPVTGHLVQRMLLDGTVPPEVEPFLPDRFTPPSAGYPGHP' A
#
# COMPACT_ATOMS: atom_id res chain seq x y z
N MET A 1 0.79 13.20 3.97
CA MET A 1 1.74 12.73 4.99
C MET A 1 1.03 11.69 5.81
N THR A 2 1.61 10.50 5.96
CA THR A 2 1.15 9.44 6.85
C THR A 2 1.63 9.68 8.29
N PRO A 3 1.02 9.04 9.31
CA PRO A 3 1.42 9.23 10.71
C PRO A 3 2.87 8.86 11.04
N ASP A 4 3.45 7.92 10.31
CA ASP A 4 4.83 7.43 10.48
C ASP A 4 5.84 8.08 9.51
N GLY A 5 5.37 8.97 8.62
CA GLY A 5 6.20 9.61 7.60
C GLY A 5 6.61 8.72 6.43
N LEU A 6 6.18 7.45 6.37
CA LEU A 6 6.49 6.52 5.28
C LEU A 6 5.33 6.45 4.27
N PRO A 7 5.58 6.28 2.96
CA PRO A 7 4.49 6.12 2.00
C PRO A 7 3.66 4.86 2.30
N ALA A 8 2.40 4.89 1.87
CA ALA A 8 1.53 3.71 1.85
C ALA A 8 1.46 3.20 0.42
N ILE A 9 2.03 2.02 0.18
CA ILE A 9 2.15 1.38 -1.13
C ILE A 9 1.69 -0.07 -0.99
N GLY A 10 0.66 -0.48 -1.72
CA GLY A 10 0.18 -1.87 -1.74
C GLY A 10 -1.33 -2.03 -1.61
N PRO A 11 -1.81 -3.25 -1.34
CA PRO A 11 -3.24 -3.57 -1.21
C PRO A 11 -3.90 -2.83 -0.05
N VAL A 12 -5.14 -2.40 -0.26
CA VAL A 12 -5.94 -1.79 0.80
C VAL A 12 -6.63 -2.91 1.60
N PRO A 13 -6.38 -3.02 2.91
CA PRO A 13 -7.01 -4.03 3.75
C PRO A 13 -8.55 -3.98 3.65
N GLY A 14 -9.17 -5.14 3.44
CA GLY A 14 -10.63 -5.27 3.28
C GLY A 14 -11.14 -5.08 1.84
N TYR A 15 -10.26 -4.86 0.85
CA TYR A 15 -10.62 -4.76 -0.56
C TYR A 15 -9.70 -5.62 -1.42
N ASP A 16 -10.26 -6.48 -2.26
CA ASP A 16 -9.48 -7.42 -3.09
C ASP A 16 -9.02 -6.81 -4.43
N ASN A 17 -9.48 -5.60 -4.76
CA ASN A 17 -9.30 -4.97 -6.06
C ASN A 17 -8.79 -3.51 -5.98
N VAL A 18 -8.24 -3.10 -4.84
CA VAL A 18 -7.76 -1.73 -4.62
C VAL A 18 -6.32 -1.74 -4.14
N LEU A 19 -5.47 -1.00 -4.85
CA LEU A 19 -4.12 -0.65 -4.42
C LEU A 19 -4.05 0.85 -4.10
N VAL A 20 -3.21 1.20 -3.13
CA VAL A 20 -2.84 2.58 -2.81
C VAL A 20 -1.36 2.80 -3.06
N ALA A 21 -0.99 3.99 -3.53
CA ALA A 21 0.39 4.44 -3.71
C ALA A 21 0.48 5.93 -3.36
N ALA A 22 0.40 6.25 -2.07
CA ALA A 22 0.24 7.63 -1.58
C ALA A 22 1.17 7.92 -0.40
N GLY A 23 1.17 9.17 0.06
CA GLY A 23 1.91 9.54 1.28
C GLY A 23 3.38 9.88 1.11
N HIS A 24 3.91 9.96 -0.12
CA HIS A 24 5.30 10.29 -0.45
C HIS A 24 5.79 11.70 -0.03
N ALA A 25 5.00 12.47 0.72
CA ALA A 25 5.30 13.84 1.15
C ALA A 25 5.86 14.70 -0.01
N MET A 26 7.01 15.35 0.18
CA MET A 26 7.66 16.18 -0.83
C MET A 26 8.48 15.38 -1.86
N LEU A 27 8.60 14.06 -1.68
CA LEU A 27 9.40 13.17 -2.53
C LEU A 27 8.57 12.48 -3.63
N GLY A 28 7.31 12.85 -3.81
CA GLY A 28 6.40 12.19 -4.76
C GLY A 28 6.93 12.13 -6.20
N ILE A 29 7.47 13.23 -6.73
CA ILE A 29 8.03 13.26 -8.09
C ILE A 29 9.30 12.41 -8.17
N THR A 30 10.18 12.53 -7.18
CA THR A 30 11.44 11.78 -7.12
C THR A 30 11.22 10.27 -7.05
N LEU A 31 10.20 9.83 -6.29
CA LEU A 31 9.90 8.41 -6.08
C LEU A 31 8.89 7.84 -7.07
N ALA A 32 8.25 8.66 -7.92
CA ALA A 32 7.25 8.19 -8.88
C ALA A 32 7.73 7.02 -9.76
N PRO A 33 8.97 6.99 -10.31
CA PRO A 33 9.39 5.87 -11.14
C PRO A 33 9.45 4.53 -10.40
N VAL A 34 10.04 4.52 -9.20
CA VAL A 34 10.17 3.28 -8.41
C VAL A 34 8.81 2.83 -7.88
N THR A 35 7.98 3.75 -7.39
CA THR A 35 6.62 3.45 -6.93
C THR A 35 5.77 2.88 -8.07
N GLY A 36 5.83 3.48 -9.27
CA GLY A 36 5.11 2.98 -10.44
C GLY A 36 5.52 1.56 -10.84
N HIS A 37 6.82 1.27 -10.80
CA HIS A 37 7.33 -0.08 -11.08
C HIS A 37 6.81 -1.11 -10.05
N LEU A 38 6.83 -0.77 -8.76
CA LEU A 38 6.32 -1.66 -7.70
C LEU A 38 4.82 -1.90 -7.84
N VAL A 39 4.03 -0.86 -8.12
CA VAL A 39 2.59 -0.98 -8.36
C VAL A 39 2.30 -1.84 -9.59
N GLN A 40 3.05 -1.67 -10.69
CA GLN A 40 2.91 -2.51 -11.88
C GLN A 40 3.15 -3.98 -11.56
N ARG A 41 4.18 -4.31 -10.76
CA ARG A 41 4.47 -5.70 -10.36
C ARG A 41 3.32 -6.29 -9.56
N MET A 42 2.79 -5.55 -8.58
CA MET A 42 1.63 -6.00 -7.81
C MET A 42 0.40 -6.23 -8.69
N LEU A 43 0.15 -5.35 -9.66
CA LEU A 43 -1.00 -5.47 -10.58
C LEU A 43 -0.89 -6.66 -11.54
N LEU A 44 0.30 -6.93 -12.08
CA LEU A 44 0.48 -7.96 -13.10
C LEU A 44 0.82 -9.33 -12.51
N ASP A 45 1.67 -9.37 -11.47
CA ASP A 45 2.17 -10.61 -10.89
C ASP A 45 1.32 -11.07 -9.69
N GLY A 46 0.43 -10.21 -9.18
CA GLY A 46 -0.43 -10.51 -8.02
C GLY A 46 0.33 -10.73 -6.71
N THR A 47 1.60 -10.31 -6.65
CA THR A 47 2.48 -10.52 -5.49
C THR A 47 2.99 -9.21 -4.94
N VAL A 48 3.12 -9.12 -3.61
CA VAL A 48 3.74 -7.98 -2.92
C VAL A 48 5.26 -8.17 -2.96
N PRO A 49 6.04 -7.25 -3.57
CA PRO A 49 7.49 -7.30 -3.53
C PRO A 49 8.01 -7.11 -2.09
N PRO A 50 9.09 -7.81 -1.67
CA PRO A 50 9.65 -7.66 -0.33
C PRO A 50 10.06 -6.22 0.01
N GLU A 51 10.44 -5.43 -1.00
CA GLU A 51 10.80 -4.02 -0.85
C GLU A 51 9.62 -3.14 -0.40
N VAL A 52 8.39 -3.62 -0.57
CA VAL A 52 7.14 -2.92 -0.24
C VAL A 52 6.67 -3.21 1.18
N GLU A 53 7.16 -4.28 1.82
CA GLU A 53 6.68 -4.71 3.15
C GLU A 53 6.61 -3.59 4.20
N PRO A 54 7.63 -2.72 4.36
CA PRO A 54 7.58 -1.63 5.35
C PRO A 54 6.55 -0.54 5.01
N PHE A 55 6.10 -0.50 3.75
CA PHE A 55 5.20 0.50 3.19
C PHE A 55 3.77 -0.01 3.02
N LEU A 56 3.48 -1.25 3.45
CA LEU A 56 2.14 -1.81 3.35
C LEU A 56 1.13 -1.00 4.18
N PRO A 57 -0.09 -0.74 3.65
CA PRO A 57 -1.09 0.06 4.36
C PRO A 57 -1.65 -0.59 5.63
N ASP A 58 -1.57 -1.92 5.73
CA ASP A 58 -2.05 -2.72 6.86
C ASP A 58 -1.37 -2.39 8.19
N ARG A 59 -0.18 -1.78 8.16
CA ARG A 59 0.51 -1.27 9.36
C ARG A 59 -0.28 -0.21 10.14
N PHE A 60 -1.29 0.42 9.53
CA PHE A 60 -2.20 1.36 10.19
C PHE A 60 -3.52 0.72 10.61
N THR A 61 -3.74 -0.54 10.24
CA THR A 61 -4.96 -1.27 10.55
C THR A 61 -4.80 -1.96 11.90
N PRO A 62 -5.68 -1.71 12.89
CA PRO A 62 -5.67 -2.49 14.11
C PRO A 62 -5.94 -3.99 13.79
N PRO A 63 -5.43 -4.93 14.60
CA PRO A 63 -5.76 -6.35 14.43
C PRO A 63 -7.28 -6.48 14.37
N SER A 64 -7.80 -7.18 13.37
CA SER A 64 -9.23 -7.20 13.11
C SER A 64 -10.00 -7.72 14.33
N ALA A 65 -10.69 -6.83 15.04
CA ALA A 65 -11.89 -7.22 15.75
C ALA A 65 -12.89 -7.56 14.65
N GLY A 66 -13.10 -8.86 14.39
CA GLY A 66 -13.87 -9.36 13.25
C GLY A 66 -15.08 -8.48 12.94
N TYR A 67 -15.00 -7.72 11.85
CA TYR A 67 -16.11 -6.91 11.39
C TYR A 67 -17.05 -7.82 10.61
N PRO A 68 -18.30 -8.03 11.06
CA PRO A 68 -19.22 -8.94 10.41
C PRO A 68 -19.74 -8.31 9.12
N GLY A 69 -19.19 -8.78 8.00
CA GLY A 69 -19.85 -8.78 6.70
C GLY A 69 -19.68 -7.52 5.86
N HIS A 70 -19.36 -7.75 4.59
CA HIS A 70 -20.09 -7.16 3.49
C HIS A 70 -20.21 -8.25 2.38
N PRO A 71 -21.38 -8.42 1.72
CA PRO A 71 -21.66 -9.45 0.71
C PRO A 71 -20.69 -9.49 -0.47
#